data_AF-A0A7J5V4P9-F1
#
_entry.id   AF-A0A7J5V4P9-F1
#
_cell.length_a   1.000
_cell.length_b   1.000
_cell.length_c   1.000
_cell.angle_alpha   90.00
_cell.angle_beta   90.00
_cell.angle_gamma   90.00
#
_symmetry.space_group_name_H-M   'P 1'
#
loop_
_entity.id
_entity.type
_entity.pdbx_description
1 polymer ?
#
loop_
_entity_poly.entity_id
_entity_poly.type
_entity_poly.pdbx_seq_one_letter_code
_entity_poly.pdbx_strand_id
1 'polypeptide(L)'
;MEKLKSHNHILLFSIFVVAVLTISCDGHQTYYKGSSDSKDQVLDETWNEPWEAPATIIVVPSQPVDGQDFRLVAAGPYSILQSTVLIEGPSGRFKARLNNSGNEMPFWRVETFDGLPEGDYKAILLEGETALAAVEFNVAKQPLTLPKGGFWKTLRGWDSATETLYSAWINALFMGSDEQTSWTSLHEVTQNKERNFLYNALSLQEDDSTAKIKVIMEPDCADNPYFLRAYFAWKLGLPFGYHISDRGYLGKSPSTGKWVTNESSTSKTNPVLAFNSFMRMVMDGVHSGTARASFINENADYYPVELSRHGLQPGTVFADPYGHTFTLVSWIPQTKANAGKLLATDAQPDGTIAIKRFWKGNFLFTTHEVIGEPGFKAFRPIAFENGKLQMLKNTELSSEAGFAPFSMVQQKMDQEAFYSAVEKLINPQPRDAEAQLGDLINALHEQSLVRVKSVANGEAYMQAHPGAVVPMPSSAKGVFQTLGLWEDYSTPNRDLRLLIAMDAVMSFPEKVASNPSEYKLSFSGSGAEIKQKLQKLLEQKANALTITYTRSDGNQQKLSLADLLKRRDAFEIGYNPNDCAEIRWGAPENSDERASCKRKAPPYQQKNMEKVREWFSKRLHPPT
;
A
#
# COMPACT_ATOMS: atom_id res chain seq x y z
N MET A 1 -2.85 -57.25 -65.74
CA MET A 1 -4.13 -57.92 -65.45
C MET A 1 -4.71 -57.31 -64.19
N GLU A 2 -5.91 -56.76 -64.32
CA GLU A 2 -7.02 -56.70 -63.35
C GLU A 2 -6.77 -56.31 -61.88
N LYS A 3 -7.06 -55.04 -61.60
CA LYS A 3 -8.22 -54.51 -60.83
C LYS A 3 -8.90 -55.38 -59.73
N LEU A 4 -9.25 -54.66 -58.64
CA LEU A 4 -10.12 -54.93 -57.46
C LEU A 4 -9.43 -55.67 -56.29
N LYS A 5 -9.56 -55.33 -55.01
CA LYS A 5 -10.47 -54.43 -54.24
C LYS A 5 -9.87 -54.28 -52.82
N SER A 6 -9.83 -53.09 -52.23
CA SER A 6 -10.18 -52.89 -50.81
C SER A 6 -10.53 -51.43 -50.56
N HIS A 7 -11.51 -51.21 -49.68
CA HIS A 7 -12.22 -49.96 -49.48
C HIS A 7 -11.40 -48.93 -48.68
N ASN A 8 -11.43 -47.67 -49.13
CA ASN A 8 -11.03 -46.50 -48.36
C ASN A 8 -12.22 -45.97 -47.55
N HIS A 9 -12.08 -45.93 -46.23
CA HIS A 9 -12.76 -44.93 -45.40
C HIS A 9 -11.68 -44.01 -44.83
N ILE A 10 -11.55 -42.82 -45.42
CA ILE A 10 -10.73 -41.72 -44.90
C ILE A 10 -11.63 -40.93 -43.96
N LEU A 11 -11.34 -40.99 -42.65
CA LEU A 11 -11.83 -40.01 -41.69
C LEU A 11 -10.98 -38.74 -41.84
N LEU A 12 -11.62 -37.64 -42.26
CA LEU A 12 -11.07 -36.29 -42.26
C LEU A 12 -10.85 -35.83 -40.81
N PHE A 13 -9.59 -35.71 -40.39
CA PHE A 13 -9.20 -34.94 -39.22
C PHE A 13 -9.09 -33.46 -39.64
N SER A 14 -10.14 -32.69 -39.36
CA SER A 14 -10.11 -31.24 -39.47
C SER A 14 -9.30 -30.67 -38.29
N ILE A 15 -8.13 -30.14 -38.61
CA ILE A 15 -7.25 -29.39 -37.71
C ILE A 15 -7.95 -28.06 -37.39
N PHE A 16 -8.45 -27.91 -36.17
CA PHE A 16 -8.90 -26.62 -35.64
C PHE A 16 -7.64 -25.82 -35.26
N VAL A 17 -7.23 -24.90 -36.13
CA VAL A 17 -6.28 -23.84 -35.79
C VAL A 17 -7.03 -22.87 -34.87
N VAL A 18 -6.78 -22.96 -33.57
CA VAL A 18 -7.22 -21.95 -32.60
C VAL A 18 -6.34 -20.73 -32.81
N ALA A 19 -6.87 -19.74 -33.52
CA ALA A 19 -6.32 -18.39 -33.53
C ALA A 19 -6.43 -17.82 -32.11
N VAL A 20 -5.30 -17.77 -31.40
CA VAL A 20 -5.18 -17.02 -30.15
C VAL A 20 -5.22 -15.55 -30.51
N LEU A 21 -6.42 -14.97 -30.49
CA LEU A 21 -6.62 -13.53 -30.42
C LEU A 21 -6.06 -13.07 -29.07
N THR A 22 -4.85 -12.51 -29.10
CA THR A 22 -4.35 -11.67 -28.01
C THR A 22 -5.26 -10.47 -27.91
N ILE A 23 -6.23 -10.53 -26.99
CA ILE A 23 -6.97 -9.37 -26.54
C ILE A 23 -5.95 -8.50 -25.81
N SER A 24 -5.41 -7.50 -26.52
CA SER A 24 -4.82 -6.33 -25.87
C SER A 24 -5.88 -5.80 -24.93
N CYS A 25 -5.64 -5.88 -23.63
CA CYS A 25 -6.41 -5.12 -22.66
C CYS A 25 -6.04 -3.65 -22.86
N ASP A 26 -6.64 -3.01 -23.87
CA ASP A 26 -6.72 -1.56 -23.93
C ASP A 26 -7.56 -1.14 -22.74
N GLY A 27 -6.87 -0.76 -21.66
CA GLY A 27 -7.46 -0.13 -20.50
C GLY A 27 -8.01 1.23 -20.87
N HIS A 28 -9.20 1.24 -21.47
CA HIS A 28 -10.04 2.43 -21.51
C HIS A 28 -10.48 2.73 -20.08
N GLN A 29 -9.66 3.51 -19.37
CA GLN A 29 -10.07 4.12 -18.11
C GLN A 29 -11.18 5.11 -18.39
N THR A 30 -12.36 4.77 -17.92
CA THR A 30 -13.47 5.70 -17.81
C THR A 30 -13.12 6.72 -16.73
N TYR A 31 -12.94 7.96 -17.16
CA TYR A 31 -13.12 9.13 -16.32
C TYR A 31 -14.37 8.91 -15.45
N TYR A 32 -14.30 9.11 -14.12
CA TYR A 32 -15.51 9.21 -13.27
C TYR A 32 -16.25 10.54 -13.56
N LYS A 33 -16.47 10.86 -14.84
CA LYS A 33 -17.62 11.67 -15.26
C LYS A 33 -18.76 10.75 -14.93
N GLY A 34 -19.77 11.25 -14.23
CA GLY A 34 -21.02 10.52 -14.05
C GLY A 34 -21.35 9.78 -15.35
N SER A 35 -21.05 8.47 -15.35
CA SER A 35 -21.48 7.60 -16.40
C SER A 35 -23.00 7.74 -16.39
N SER A 36 -23.62 7.87 -17.56
CA SER A 36 -25.08 7.76 -17.65
C SER A 36 -25.57 6.42 -17.09
N ASP A 37 -24.67 5.47 -16.87
CA ASP A 37 -24.91 4.28 -16.07
C ASP A 37 -24.95 4.61 -14.58
N SER A 38 -26.15 4.53 -14.00
CA SER A 38 -26.47 5.03 -12.65
C SER A 38 -25.60 4.49 -11.51
N LYS A 39 -24.86 3.40 -11.71
CA LYS A 39 -24.14 2.63 -10.68
C LYS A 39 -22.72 3.13 -10.37
N ASP A 40 -22.01 3.70 -11.34
CA ASP A 40 -20.63 4.18 -11.17
C ASP A 40 -20.55 5.67 -10.80
N GLN A 41 -21.71 6.31 -10.58
CA GLN A 41 -21.77 7.68 -10.12
C GLN A 41 -21.09 7.80 -8.74
N VAL A 42 -20.03 8.61 -8.69
CA VAL A 42 -19.37 9.03 -7.44
C VAL A 42 -20.39 9.77 -6.59
N LEU A 43 -20.53 9.34 -5.34
CA LEU A 43 -21.54 9.82 -4.40
C LEU A 43 -21.11 11.06 -3.63
N ASP A 44 -19.82 11.37 -3.65
CA ASP A 44 -19.26 12.51 -2.97
C ASP A 44 -19.01 13.65 -3.95
N GLU A 45 -19.83 14.69 -3.87
CA GLU A 45 -19.69 15.90 -4.69
C GLU A 45 -18.39 16.66 -4.37
N THR A 46 -17.84 16.47 -3.16
CA THR A 46 -16.56 17.04 -2.71
C THR A 46 -15.34 16.25 -3.21
N TRP A 47 -15.54 15.15 -3.95
CA TRP A 47 -14.45 14.38 -4.54
C TRP A 47 -13.55 15.22 -5.45
N ASN A 48 -14.13 16.23 -6.09
CA ASN A 48 -13.44 17.17 -6.96
C ASN A 48 -13.25 18.55 -6.29
N GLU A 49 -13.59 18.71 -5.01
CA GLU A 49 -13.39 20.00 -4.34
C GLU A 49 -11.88 20.32 -4.27
N PRO A 50 -11.46 21.51 -4.74
CA PRO A 50 -10.06 21.84 -4.88
C PRO A 50 -9.41 21.96 -3.52
N TRP A 51 -8.42 21.11 -3.27
CA TRP A 51 -7.29 21.53 -2.44
C TRP A 51 -6.48 22.57 -3.22
N GLU A 52 -5.88 23.55 -2.55
CA GLU A 52 -4.96 24.55 -3.12
C GLU A 52 -3.62 23.92 -3.60
N ALA A 53 -3.67 22.73 -4.22
CA ALA A 53 -2.54 22.13 -4.90
C ALA A 53 -2.11 23.09 -6.02
N PRO A 54 -0.86 23.57 -6.06
CA PRO A 54 -0.40 24.37 -7.19
C PRO A 54 -0.43 23.50 -8.46
N ALA A 55 -0.97 24.04 -9.55
CA ALA A 55 -0.75 23.46 -10.86
C ALA A 55 0.74 23.53 -11.17
N THR A 56 1.34 22.40 -11.53
CA THR A 56 2.77 22.30 -11.82
C THR A 56 3.00 21.44 -13.05
N ILE A 57 4.08 21.74 -13.78
CA ILE A 57 4.47 21.04 -14.99
C ILE A 57 5.99 20.85 -15.01
N ILE A 58 6.44 19.66 -15.39
CA ILE A 58 7.85 19.32 -15.57
C ILE A 58 8.07 18.61 -16.92
N VAL A 59 9.32 18.65 -17.39
CA VAL A 59 9.79 17.92 -18.57
C VAL A 59 10.61 16.72 -18.12
N VAL A 60 10.37 15.54 -18.71
CA VAL A 60 11.08 14.30 -18.38
C VAL A 60 11.58 13.60 -19.65
N PRO A 61 12.90 13.46 -19.85
CA PRO A 61 14.00 13.96 -19.00
C PRO A 61 14.03 15.50 -18.93
N SER A 62 14.67 16.07 -17.90
CA SER A 62 14.71 17.53 -17.69
C SER A 62 15.49 18.29 -18.78
N GLN A 63 16.39 17.60 -19.48
CA GLN A 63 17.07 18.09 -20.67
C GLN A 63 17.08 16.96 -21.71
N PRO A 64 16.03 16.85 -22.55
CA PRO A 64 16.02 15.92 -23.67
C PRO A 64 17.16 16.22 -24.63
N VAL A 65 17.66 15.19 -25.32
CA VAL A 65 18.61 15.39 -26.43
C VAL A 65 17.89 15.42 -27.78
N ASP A 66 18.56 15.98 -28.79
CA ASP A 66 18.05 16.02 -30.18
C ASP A 66 17.51 14.65 -30.62
N GLY A 67 16.23 14.62 -31.00
CA GLY A 67 15.52 13.42 -31.46
C GLY A 67 15.11 12.44 -30.35
N GLN A 68 15.34 12.75 -29.07
CA GLN A 68 14.90 11.94 -27.94
C GLN A 68 13.45 12.26 -27.56
N ASP A 69 12.61 11.22 -27.50
CA ASP A 69 11.26 11.32 -26.92
C ASP A 69 11.31 11.90 -25.49
N PHE A 70 10.33 12.74 -25.18
CA PHE A 70 10.19 13.34 -23.86
C PHE A 70 8.73 13.36 -23.42
N ARG A 71 8.54 13.58 -22.11
CA ARG A 71 7.22 13.70 -21.50
C ARG A 71 7.06 15.07 -20.87
N LEU A 72 5.87 15.62 -20.98
CA LEU A 72 5.38 16.69 -20.12
C LEU A 72 4.49 16.07 -19.06
N VAL A 73 4.87 16.24 -17.80
CA VAL A 73 4.11 15.74 -16.64
C VAL A 73 3.52 16.94 -15.94
N ALA A 74 2.20 17.00 -15.87
CA ALA A 74 1.46 17.99 -15.10
C ALA A 74 0.80 17.34 -13.89
N ALA A 75 0.76 18.04 -12.76
CA ALA A 75 0.05 17.63 -11.56
C ALA A 75 -0.62 18.84 -10.89
N GLY A 76 -1.68 18.60 -10.11
CA GLY A 76 -2.38 19.64 -9.36
C GLY A 76 -3.91 19.50 -9.37
N PRO A 77 -4.66 20.61 -9.50
CA PRO A 77 -6.12 20.61 -9.38
C PRO A 77 -6.78 19.97 -10.60
N TYR A 78 -8.08 19.67 -10.48
CA TYR A 78 -8.87 19.04 -11.55
C TYR A 78 -8.79 19.77 -12.91
N SER A 79 -8.64 21.09 -12.91
CA SER A 79 -8.54 21.91 -14.13
C SER A 79 -7.38 21.48 -15.05
N ILE A 80 -6.33 20.84 -14.54
CA ILE A 80 -5.25 20.32 -15.39
C ILE A 80 -5.76 19.26 -16.38
N LEU A 81 -6.79 18.47 -16.01
CA LEU A 81 -7.37 17.45 -16.90
C LEU A 81 -8.18 18.07 -18.04
N GLN A 82 -8.63 19.31 -17.86
CA GLN A 82 -9.39 20.09 -18.86
C GLN A 82 -8.49 21.02 -19.67
N SER A 83 -7.24 21.20 -19.23
CA SER A 83 -6.28 22.09 -19.87
C SER A 83 -5.77 21.57 -21.21
N THR A 84 -5.17 22.45 -22.01
CA THR A 84 -4.43 22.10 -23.24
C THR A 84 -2.95 22.40 -23.02
N VAL A 85 -2.05 21.56 -23.54
CA VAL A 85 -0.61 21.87 -23.59
C VAL A 85 -0.29 22.62 -24.88
N LEU A 86 0.38 23.76 -24.75
CA LEU A 86 1.02 24.48 -25.83
C LEU A 86 2.54 24.39 -25.66
N ILE A 87 3.26 23.99 -26.70
CA ILE A 87 4.72 24.09 -26.75
C ILE A 87 5.09 25.18 -27.75
N GLU A 88 5.81 26.18 -27.27
CA GLU A 88 6.40 27.26 -28.07
C GLU A 88 7.88 26.96 -28.31
N GLY A 89 8.33 27.13 -29.55
CA GLY A 89 9.74 26.94 -29.92
C GLY A 89 10.00 27.25 -31.40
N PRO A 90 11.26 27.12 -31.86
CA PRO A 90 11.69 27.52 -33.20
C PRO A 90 10.91 26.85 -34.34
N SER A 91 10.33 25.68 -34.08
CA SER A 91 9.75 24.79 -35.11
C SER A 91 8.20 24.78 -35.13
N GLY A 92 7.52 25.63 -34.35
CA GLY A 92 6.06 25.78 -34.38
C GLY A 92 5.31 25.05 -33.26
N ARG A 93 4.08 24.59 -33.52
CA ARG A 93 3.20 23.91 -32.55
C ARG A 93 3.36 22.39 -32.64
N PHE A 94 3.42 21.72 -31.48
CA PHE A 94 3.62 20.28 -31.39
C PHE A 94 2.40 19.58 -30.78
N LYS A 95 2.19 18.31 -31.12
CA LYS A 95 1.11 17.48 -30.58
C LYS A 95 1.70 16.27 -29.88
N ALA A 96 1.11 15.89 -28.76
CA ALA A 96 1.46 14.68 -28.05
C ALA A 96 1.08 13.44 -28.88
N ARG A 97 1.94 12.42 -28.83
CA ARG A 97 1.72 11.09 -29.40
C ARG A 97 0.88 10.21 -28.49
N LEU A 98 1.11 10.30 -27.17
CA LEU A 98 0.39 9.53 -26.15
C LEU A 98 0.01 10.42 -24.98
N ASN A 99 -1.17 10.21 -24.44
CA ASN A 99 -1.66 10.90 -23.24
C ASN A 99 -2.11 9.87 -22.20
N ASN A 100 -1.70 10.06 -20.96
CA ASN A 100 -2.16 9.29 -19.80
C ASN A 100 -2.52 10.26 -18.66
N SER A 101 -3.44 9.89 -17.78
CA SER A 101 -3.86 10.76 -16.67
C SER A 101 -4.43 9.97 -15.50
N GLY A 102 -4.24 10.48 -14.29
CA GLY A 102 -4.90 10.00 -13.08
C GLY A 102 -6.25 10.65 -12.85
N ASN A 103 -7.14 9.95 -12.16
CA ASN A 103 -8.51 10.39 -11.85
C ASN A 103 -8.72 10.65 -10.35
N GLU A 104 -7.65 10.81 -9.59
CA GLU A 104 -7.65 11.04 -8.14
C GLU A 104 -6.69 12.17 -7.77
N MET A 105 -6.92 12.78 -6.61
CA MET A 105 -6.16 13.94 -6.13
C MET A 105 -4.78 13.54 -5.53
N PRO A 106 -3.70 14.29 -5.82
CA PRO A 106 -3.64 15.34 -6.84
C PRO A 106 -3.76 14.72 -8.24
N PHE A 107 -4.56 15.36 -9.09
CA PHE A 107 -4.71 14.91 -10.46
C PHE A 107 -3.38 15.02 -11.16
N TRP A 108 -3.14 14.15 -12.14
CA TRP A 108 -1.94 14.19 -12.95
C TRP A 108 -2.24 13.85 -14.40
N ARG A 109 -1.40 14.37 -15.29
CA ARG A 109 -1.42 14.08 -16.72
C ARG A 109 0.00 13.96 -17.24
N VAL A 110 0.22 13.00 -18.12
CA VAL A 110 1.47 12.77 -18.83
C VAL A 110 1.18 12.83 -20.32
N GLU A 111 1.83 13.74 -21.02
CA GLU A 111 1.81 13.83 -22.48
C GLU A 111 3.19 13.47 -23.02
N THR A 112 3.27 12.47 -23.90
CA THR A 112 4.52 12.02 -24.52
C THR A 112 4.63 12.59 -25.92
N PHE A 113 5.78 13.18 -26.24
CA PHE A 113 6.07 13.80 -27.52
C PHE A 113 7.23 13.09 -28.20
N ASP A 114 7.20 13.07 -29.53
CA ASP A 114 8.35 12.68 -30.33
C ASP A 114 9.48 13.70 -30.14
N GLY A 115 10.72 13.25 -30.34
CA GLY A 115 11.89 14.09 -30.17
C GLY A 115 11.87 15.38 -30.99
N LEU A 116 12.32 16.47 -30.35
CA LEU A 116 12.46 17.79 -30.96
C LEU A 116 13.92 18.02 -31.40
N PRO A 117 14.15 18.91 -32.37
CA PRO A 117 15.52 19.36 -32.69
C PRO A 117 16.10 20.19 -31.54
N GLU A 118 17.43 20.36 -31.56
CA GLU A 118 18.15 21.24 -30.63
C GLU A 118 17.53 22.66 -30.59
N GLY A 119 17.27 23.18 -29.38
CA GLY A 119 16.70 24.50 -29.20
C GLY A 119 16.09 24.76 -27.83
N ASP A 120 15.65 25.99 -27.62
CA ASP A 120 14.94 26.40 -26.41
C ASP A 120 13.44 26.38 -26.63
N TYR A 121 12.72 25.80 -25.67
CA TYR A 121 11.29 25.57 -25.74
C TYR A 121 10.61 26.01 -24.45
N LYS A 122 9.32 26.36 -24.57
CA LYS A 122 8.44 26.65 -23.44
C LYS A 122 7.17 25.85 -23.55
N ALA A 123 6.89 25.02 -22.55
CA ALA A 123 5.61 24.33 -22.43
C ALA A 123 4.70 25.12 -21.48
N ILE A 124 3.44 25.32 -21.89
CA ILE A 124 2.43 26.07 -21.16
C ILE A 124 1.18 25.20 -21.03
N LEU A 125 0.68 25.09 -19.80
CA LEU A 125 -0.58 24.44 -19.45
C LEU A 125 -1.69 25.49 -19.45
N LEU A 126 -2.64 25.41 -20.39
CA LEU A 126 -3.67 26.43 -20.60
C LEU A 126 -5.07 25.93 -20.24
N GLU A 127 -5.78 26.64 -19.37
CA GLU A 127 -7.24 26.52 -19.18
C GLU A 127 -7.93 27.67 -19.93
N GLY A 128 -8.44 27.37 -21.12
CA GLY A 128 -8.89 28.41 -22.04
C GLY A 128 -7.71 29.32 -22.45
N GLU A 129 -7.77 30.59 -22.07
CA GLU A 129 -6.70 31.57 -22.31
C GLU A 129 -5.79 31.77 -21.09
N THR A 130 -6.10 31.13 -19.95
CA THR A 130 -5.36 31.30 -18.69
C THR A 130 -4.24 30.26 -18.59
N ALA A 131 -3.01 30.71 -18.34
CA ALA A 131 -1.89 29.80 -18.05
C ALA A 131 -1.98 29.32 -16.58
N LEU A 132 -2.17 28.01 -16.41
CA LEU A 132 -2.14 27.34 -15.10
C LEU A 132 -0.71 27.13 -14.60
N ALA A 133 0.19 26.73 -15.50
CA ALA A 133 1.61 26.49 -15.21
C ALA A 133 2.43 26.58 -16.50
N ALA A 134 3.73 26.85 -16.38
CA ALA A 134 4.64 26.82 -17.52
C ALA A 134 6.02 26.32 -17.10
N VAL A 135 6.73 25.70 -18.04
CA VAL A 135 8.13 25.26 -17.86
C VAL A 135 8.92 25.59 -19.10
N GLU A 136 10.09 26.19 -18.91
CA GLU A 136 11.09 26.38 -19.94
C GLU A 136 12.06 25.20 -19.92
N PHE A 137 12.43 24.71 -21.09
CA PHE A 137 13.37 23.60 -21.22
C PHE A 137 14.21 23.73 -22.48
N ASN A 138 15.41 23.16 -22.43
CA ASN A 138 16.32 23.12 -23.55
C ASN A 138 16.42 21.68 -24.07
N VAL A 139 16.38 21.53 -25.39
CA VAL A 139 16.73 20.29 -26.08
C VAL A 139 18.18 20.40 -26.50
N ALA A 140 19.02 19.55 -25.92
CA ALA A 140 20.47 19.64 -26.06
C ALA A 140 21.01 18.78 -27.20
N LYS A 141 22.15 19.18 -27.76
CA LYS A 141 22.88 18.35 -28.74
C LYS A 141 23.51 17.09 -28.14
N GLN A 142 23.81 17.10 -26.86
CA GLN A 142 24.50 16.03 -26.15
C GLN A 142 23.81 15.76 -24.81
N PRO A 143 23.86 14.53 -24.29
CA PRO A 143 23.27 14.19 -23.00
C PRO A 143 23.80 15.06 -21.86
N LEU A 144 22.92 15.45 -20.95
CA LEU A 144 23.27 16.18 -19.74
C LEU A 144 24.33 15.41 -18.95
N THR A 145 25.43 16.08 -18.62
CA THR A 145 26.34 15.57 -17.59
C THR A 145 25.79 15.95 -16.23
N LEU A 146 25.33 14.96 -15.46
CA LEU A 146 24.77 15.20 -14.14
C LEU A 146 25.78 15.92 -13.22
N PRO A 147 25.36 16.98 -12.50
CA PRO A 147 26.23 17.69 -11.57
C PRO A 147 26.80 16.76 -10.50
N LYS A 148 28.10 16.91 -10.21
CA LYS A 148 28.76 16.15 -9.15
C LYS A 148 28.44 16.74 -7.78
N GLY A 149 28.12 15.88 -6.82
CA GLY A 149 27.91 16.23 -5.42
C GLY A 149 27.45 14.99 -4.66
N GLY A 150 27.98 14.78 -3.45
CA GLY A 150 27.66 13.66 -2.58
C GLY A 150 27.32 12.34 -3.30
N PHE A 151 26.22 11.71 -2.90
CA PHE A 151 25.56 10.63 -3.64
C PHE A 151 24.78 11.15 -4.85
N TRP A 152 24.13 12.31 -4.71
CA TRP A 152 23.70 13.15 -5.83
C TRP A 152 23.63 14.60 -5.40
N LYS A 153 23.79 15.52 -6.36
CA LYS A 153 23.77 16.95 -6.11
C LYS A 153 22.35 17.46 -5.89
N THR A 154 22.15 18.24 -4.83
CA THR A 154 20.93 19.01 -4.62
C THR A 154 20.91 20.24 -5.53
N LEU A 155 19.83 20.39 -6.29
CA LEU A 155 19.61 21.48 -7.24
C LEU A 155 18.55 22.47 -6.77
N ARG A 156 17.56 21.99 -6.02
CA ARG A 156 16.41 22.75 -5.51
C ARG A 156 15.88 22.10 -4.23
N GLY A 157 15.16 22.84 -3.39
CA GLY A 157 14.51 22.31 -2.18
C GLY A 157 13.14 21.68 -2.46
N TRP A 158 12.59 21.01 -1.45
CA TRP A 158 11.18 20.63 -1.45
C TRP A 158 10.29 21.85 -1.27
N ASP A 159 9.29 21.96 -2.13
CA ASP A 159 8.22 22.96 -2.14
C ASP A 159 6.86 22.27 -2.41
N SER A 160 5.76 23.03 -2.30
CA SER A 160 4.41 22.51 -2.53
C SER A 160 4.20 21.89 -3.92
N ALA A 161 4.88 22.39 -4.96
CA ALA A 161 4.82 21.83 -6.31
C ALA A 161 5.49 20.44 -6.38
N THR A 162 6.64 20.27 -5.73
CA THR A 162 7.34 18.97 -5.68
C THR A 162 6.63 17.95 -4.80
N GLU A 163 5.97 18.38 -3.71
CA GLU A 163 5.11 17.50 -2.92
C GLU A 163 3.89 17.03 -3.72
N THR A 164 3.27 17.94 -4.49
CA THR A 164 2.17 17.62 -5.40
C THR A 164 2.61 16.61 -6.46
N LEU A 165 3.78 16.81 -7.08
CA LEU A 165 4.35 15.86 -8.05
C LEU A 165 4.72 14.52 -7.42
N TYR A 166 5.23 14.51 -6.18
CA TYR A 166 5.55 13.27 -5.47
C TYR A 166 4.30 12.44 -5.23
N SER A 167 3.24 13.08 -4.72
CA SER A 167 1.95 12.44 -4.50
C SER A 167 1.35 11.90 -5.80
N ALA A 168 1.34 12.71 -6.87
CA ALA A 168 0.95 12.27 -8.21
C ALA A 168 1.78 11.09 -8.74
N TRP A 169 3.09 11.09 -8.49
CA TRP A 169 3.98 10.01 -8.92
C TRP A 169 3.70 8.70 -8.20
N ILE A 170 3.55 8.74 -6.88
CA ILE A 170 3.14 7.57 -6.09
C ILE A 170 1.84 7.02 -6.63
N ASN A 171 0.89 7.90 -6.93
CA ASN A 171 -0.37 7.48 -7.49
C ASN A 171 -0.22 6.80 -8.86
N ALA A 172 0.50 7.41 -9.78
CA ALA A 172 0.73 6.87 -11.12
C ALA A 172 1.41 5.49 -11.09
N LEU A 173 2.39 5.27 -10.19
CA LEU A 173 3.08 3.99 -10.04
C LEU A 173 2.12 2.83 -9.75
N PHE A 174 1.10 3.07 -8.91
CA PHE A 174 0.18 2.06 -8.43
C PHE A 174 -1.23 2.19 -9.03
N MET A 175 -1.39 3.04 -10.05
CA MET A 175 -2.68 3.27 -10.69
C MET A 175 -3.33 1.96 -11.16
N GLY A 176 -4.64 1.84 -10.92
CA GLY A 176 -5.44 0.68 -11.33
C GLY A 176 -5.19 -0.59 -10.52
N SER A 177 -4.51 -0.49 -9.38
CA SER A 177 -4.26 -1.63 -8.50
C SER A 177 -5.39 -1.83 -7.48
N ASP A 178 -5.55 -3.05 -7.01
CA ASP A 178 -6.50 -3.45 -5.96
C ASP A 178 -5.84 -4.39 -4.94
N GLU A 179 -6.60 -4.87 -3.95
CA GLU A 179 -6.10 -5.74 -2.87
C GLU A 179 -5.56 -7.11 -3.33
N GLN A 180 -5.79 -7.49 -4.58
CA GLN A 180 -5.24 -8.72 -5.17
C GLN A 180 -3.94 -8.46 -5.93
N THR A 181 -3.58 -7.18 -6.13
CA THR A 181 -2.38 -6.78 -6.85
C THR A 181 -1.15 -6.93 -5.96
N SER A 182 -0.13 -7.61 -6.49
CA SER A 182 1.19 -7.74 -5.87
C SER A 182 2.30 -7.88 -6.90
N TRP A 183 3.51 -7.49 -6.52
CA TRP A 183 4.75 -7.61 -7.27
C TRP A 183 5.79 -8.35 -6.47
N THR A 184 6.72 -9.02 -7.14
CA THR A 184 7.81 -9.74 -6.45
C THR A 184 8.82 -8.78 -5.80
N SER A 185 8.90 -7.54 -6.30
CA SER A 185 9.74 -6.46 -5.78
C SER A 185 9.27 -5.10 -6.26
N LEU A 186 9.75 -4.02 -5.61
CA LEU A 186 9.45 -2.65 -6.03
C LEU A 186 10.09 -2.29 -7.38
N HIS A 187 11.06 -3.08 -7.85
CA HIS A 187 11.59 -3.01 -9.21
C HIS A 187 10.52 -3.15 -10.29
N GLU A 188 9.62 -4.12 -10.17
CA GLU A 188 8.60 -4.34 -11.21
C GLU A 188 7.70 -3.12 -11.38
N VAL A 189 7.47 -2.38 -10.29
CA VAL A 189 6.70 -1.14 -10.28
C VAL A 189 7.50 0.01 -10.89
N THR A 190 8.75 0.19 -10.46
CA THR A 190 9.60 1.31 -10.91
C THR A 190 10.15 1.13 -12.33
N GLN A 191 10.28 -0.10 -12.83
CA GLN A 191 10.72 -0.40 -14.20
C GLN A 191 9.58 -0.40 -15.22
N ASN A 192 8.32 -0.24 -14.77
CA ASN A 192 7.17 -0.13 -15.65
C ASN A 192 7.10 1.28 -16.25
N LYS A 193 7.48 1.42 -17.53
CA LYS A 193 7.51 2.71 -18.24
C LYS A 193 6.13 3.33 -18.47
N GLU A 194 5.07 2.52 -18.47
CA GLU A 194 3.69 2.97 -18.67
C GLU A 194 3.13 3.66 -17.42
N ARG A 195 3.55 3.23 -16.23
CA ARG A 195 3.11 3.77 -14.92
C ARG A 195 4.10 4.77 -14.33
N ASN A 196 5.40 4.51 -14.46
CA ASN A 196 6.43 5.38 -13.94
C ASN A 196 6.76 6.49 -14.93
N PHE A 197 6.10 7.65 -14.77
CA PHE A 197 6.40 8.81 -15.62
C PHE A 197 7.81 9.40 -15.41
N LEU A 198 8.53 8.97 -14.36
CA LEU A 198 9.95 9.27 -14.13
C LEU A 198 10.90 8.16 -14.62
N TYR A 199 10.39 7.16 -15.35
CA TYR A 199 11.20 6.11 -15.94
C TYR A 199 12.29 6.72 -16.84
N ASN A 200 13.55 6.39 -16.61
CA ASN A 200 14.72 6.88 -17.33
C ASN A 200 14.81 8.42 -17.36
N ALA A 201 14.36 9.11 -16.31
CA ALA A 201 14.37 10.57 -16.23
C ALA A 201 15.78 11.18 -16.28
N LEU A 202 16.82 10.41 -15.96
CA LEU A 202 18.21 10.85 -16.03
C LEU A 202 18.89 10.49 -17.36
N SER A 203 18.19 9.81 -18.27
CA SER A 203 18.72 9.32 -19.55
C SER A 203 19.96 8.40 -19.39
N LEU A 204 20.03 7.60 -18.32
CA LEU A 204 21.15 6.69 -18.03
C LEU A 204 20.80 5.21 -18.27
N GLN A 205 19.59 4.91 -18.76
CA GLN A 205 18.98 3.58 -18.76
C GLN A 205 18.84 3.01 -17.34
N GLU A 206 18.76 3.89 -16.35
CA GLU A 206 18.86 3.49 -14.94
C GLU A 206 17.69 2.64 -14.46
N ASP A 207 16.53 2.76 -15.11
CA ASP A 207 15.32 1.99 -14.80
C ASP A 207 15.07 0.87 -15.83
N ASP A 208 15.97 0.68 -16.81
CA ASP A 208 15.85 -0.40 -17.79
C ASP A 208 16.25 -1.73 -17.13
N SER A 209 15.31 -2.69 -17.13
CA SER A 209 15.52 -4.02 -16.54
C SER A 209 16.66 -4.79 -17.22
N THR A 210 16.94 -4.48 -18.48
CA THR A 210 18.01 -5.10 -19.29
C THR A 210 19.37 -4.42 -19.12
N ALA A 211 19.42 -3.22 -18.52
CA ALA A 211 20.66 -2.51 -18.32
C ALA A 211 21.60 -3.25 -17.33
N LYS A 212 22.90 -3.14 -17.61
CA LYS A 212 23.96 -3.71 -16.77
C LYS A 212 24.08 -3.01 -15.43
N ILE A 213 23.92 -1.69 -15.43
CA ILE A 213 23.92 -0.84 -14.23
C ILE A 213 22.54 -0.21 -14.16
N LYS A 214 21.73 -0.67 -13.19
CA LYS A 214 20.35 -0.23 -12.97
C LYS A 214 20.10 0.02 -11.49
N VAL A 215 19.03 0.75 -11.21
CA VAL A 215 18.56 1.05 -9.85
C VAL A 215 18.14 -0.24 -9.14
N ILE A 216 18.46 -0.35 -7.83
CA ILE A 216 18.05 -1.43 -6.94
C ILE A 216 16.92 -0.97 -6.00
N MET A 217 15.73 -1.57 -6.13
CA MET A 217 14.50 -1.23 -5.40
C MET A 217 13.92 -2.48 -4.74
N GLU A 218 14.54 -2.91 -3.65
CA GLU A 218 14.16 -4.10 -2.87
C GLU A 218 13.99 -3.76 -1.38
N PRO A 219 13.04 -2.86 -1.03
CA PRO A 219 12.79 -2.49 0.36
C PRO A 219 11.98 -3.54 1.13
N ASP A 220 12.04 -3.47 2.46
CA ASP A 220 11.05 -4.02 3.39
C ASP A 220 10.02 -2.96 3.84
N CYS A 221 9.17 -3.31 4.82
CA CYS A 221 8.11 -2.42 5.28
C CYS A 221 8.60 -1.10 5.88
N ALA A 222 9.80 -1.04 6.47
CA ALA A 222 10.29 0.12 7.20
C ALA A 222 11.01 1.11 6.29
N ASP A 223 11.69 0.64 5.25
CA ASP A 223 12.46 1.46 4.32
C ASP A 223 11.71 1.75 3.00
N ASN A 224 10.64 1.02 2.65
CA ASN A 224 9.85 1.27 1.43
C ASN A 224 9.44 2.74 1.24
N PRO A 225 8.93 3.46 2.26
CA PRO A 225 8.65 4.89 2.11
C PRO A 225 9.90 5.72 1.77
N TYR A 226 11.06 5.37 2.34
CA TYR A 226 12.32 6.04 2.07
C TYR A 226 12.84 5.73 0.66
N PHE A 227 12.68 4.51 0.16
CA PHE A 227 13.02 4.14 -1.21
C PHE A 227 12.22 4.95 -2.23
N LEU A 228 10.91 5.03 -2.05
CA LEU A 228 10.03 5.82 -2.91
C LEU A 228 10.42 7.31 -2.89
N ARG A 229 10.61 7.88 -1.69
CA ARG A 229 10.98 9.28 -1.52
C ARG A 229 12.38 9.60 -2.07
N ALA A 230 13.37 8.74 -1.84
CA ALA A 230 14.74 8.90 -2.32
C ALA A 230 14.82 8.77 -3.84
N TYR A 231 14.12 7.79 -4.42
CA TYR A 231 14.03 7.63 -5.87
C TYR A 231 13.53 8.91 -6.52
N PHE A 232 12.37 9.41 -6.06
CA PHE A 232 11.80 10.64 -6.58
C PHE A 232 12.74 11.84 -6.39
N ALA A 233 13.34 11.97 -5.20
CA ALA A 233 14.27 13.04 -4.91
C ALA A 233 15.49 13.03 -5.83
N TRP A 234 16.07 11.84 -6.07
CA TRP A 234 17.23 11.66 -6.93
C TRP A 234 16.92 12.02 -8.39
N LYS A 235 15.78 11.58 -8.92
CA LYS A 235 15.37 11.90 -10.30
C LYS A 235 15.20 13.40 -10.56
N LEU A 236 14.76 14.15 -9.55
CA LEU A 236 14.48 15.58 -9.67
C LEU A 236 15.54 16.49 -9.03
N GLY A 237 16.64 15.92 -8.52
CA GLY A 237 17.70 16.68 -7.86
C GLY A 237 17.27 17.38 -6.57
N LEU A 238 16.29 16.82 -5.85
CA LEU A 238 15.82 17.29 -4.55
C LEU A 238 16.73 16.77 -3.42
N PRO A 239 16.80 17.47 -2.28
CA PRO A 239 17.51 16.97 -1.13
C PRO A 239 16.78 15.79 -0.51
N PHE A 240 17.56 14.91 0.11
CA PHE A 240 17.04 13.79 0.87
C PHE A 240 17.94 13.54 2.08
N GLY A 241 17.33 13.14 3.18
CA GLY A 241 18.07 12.67 4.34
C GLY A 241 17.20 11.82 5.24
N TYR A 242 17.86 11.08 6.11
CA TYR A 242 17.24 10.28 7.16
C TYR A 242 18.08 10.35 8.43
N HIS A 243 17.46 10.11 9.57
CA HIS A 243 18.15 10.01 10.86
C HIS A 243 18.36 8.55 11.24
N ILE A 244 19.60 8.22 11.62
CA ILE A 244 19.89 6.98 12.35
C ILE A 244 19.31 7.17 13.75
N SER A 245 18.13 6.62 13.98
CA SER A 245 17.36 6.80 15.21
C SER A 245 17.58 5.64 16.20
N ASP A 246 17.32 5.87 17.48
CA ASP A 246 17.18 4.76 18.43
C ASP A 246 15.78 4.11 18.30
N ARG A 247 15.58 2.93 18.88
CA ARG A 247 14.28 2.23 18.83
C ARG A 247 13.27 2.73 19.86
N GLY A 248 13.68 3.60 20.80
CA GLY A 248 12.88 3.92 21.99
C GLY A 248 12.63 2.72 22.91
N TYR A 249 11.80 2.92 23.92
CA TYR A 249 11.24 1.89 24.80
C TYR A 249 9.95 2.41 25.45
N LEU A 250 9.20 1.58 26.17
CA LEU A 250 7.96 2.03 26.82
C LEU A 250 8.24 3.23 27.75
N GLY A 251 7.54 4.34 27.52
CA GLY A 251 7.76 5.61 28.22
C GLY A 251 8.83 6.52 27.62
N LYS A 252 9.57 6.10 26.58
CA LYS A 252 10.52 6.94 25.85
C LYS A 252 10.38 6.75 24.33
N SER A 253 9.93 7.79 23.64
CA SER A 253 9.84 7.79 22.17
C SER A 253 11.21 7.65 21.51
N PRO A 254 11.27 7.06 20.30
CA PRO A 254 12.46 7.04 19.47
C PRO A 254 13.10 8.43 19.34
N SER A 255 14.41 8.50 19.58
CA SER A 255 15.19 9.73 19.48
C SER A 255 15.96 9.77 18.16
N THR A 256 16.03 10.95 17.54
CA THR A 256 16.78 11.16 16.30
C THR A 256 18.27 11.29 16.60
N GLY A 257 19.09 10.49 15.92
CA GLY A 257 20.54 10.50 16.07
C GLY A 257 21.22 11.26 14.93
N LYS A 258 22.22 10.63 14.29
CA LYS A 258 22.97 11.25 13.20
C LYS A 258 22.08 11.46 11.98
N TRP A 259 22.06 12.68 11.45
CA TRP A 259 21.45 13.00 10.16
C TRP A 259 22.39 12.64 9.00
N VAL A 260 21.94 11.79 8.09
CA VAL A 260 22.66 11.39 6.88
C VAL A 260 21.90 11.90 5.68
N THR A 261 22.57 12.62 4.78
CA THR A 261 21.93 13.25 3.60
C THR A 261 22.57 12.82 2.29
N ASN A 262 21.89 13.07 1.18
CA ASN A 262 22.39 12.83 -0.17
C ASN A 262 23.67 13.62 -0.51
N GLU A 263 23.95 14.73 0.19
CA GLU A 263 25.17 15.52 0.03
C GLU A 263 26.38 14.88 0.74
N SER A 264 26.18 13.81 1.51
CA SER A 264 27.28 13.05 2.14
C SER A 264 28.24 12.49 1.07
N SER A 265 29.53 12.47 1.37
CA SER A 265 30.56 12.01 0.43
C SER A 265 30.38 10.54 0.03
N THR A 266 30.58 10.24 -1.24
CA THR A 266 30.61 8.87 -1.78
C THR A 266 31.90 8.62 -2.55
N SER A 267 32.34 7.36 -2.61
CA SER A 267 33.43 6.91 -3.47
C SER A 267 32.95 6.46 -4.86
N LYS A 268 31.64 6.41 -5.10
CA LYS A 268 31.04 5.98 -6.36
C LYS A 268 31.02 7.13 -7.37
N THR A 269 31.61 6.92 -8.54
CA THR A 269 31.62 7.92 -9.62
C THR A 269 30.44 7.76 -10.59
N ASN A 270 29.90 6.55 -10.73
CA ASN A 270 28.70 6.30 -11.52
C ASN A 270 27.44 6.69 -10.70
N PRO A 271 26.55 7.56 -11.22
CA PRO A 271 25.38 8.06 -10.48
C PRO A 271 24.44 6.95 -9.98
N VAL A 272 24.19 5.92 -10.79
CA VAL A 272 23.29 4.81 -10.42
C VAL A 272 23.91 3.96 -9.31
N LEU A 273 25.22 3.69 -9.40
CA LEU A 273 25.94 2.97 -8.33
C LEU A 273 26.03 3.80 -7.04
N ALA A 274 26.14 5.13 -7.15
CA ALA A 274 26.08 6.03 -6.00
C ALA A 274 24.71 5.94 -5.32
N PHE A 275 23.63 6.09 -6.08
CA PHE A 275 22.26 5.94 -5.57
C PHE A 275 22.06 4.58 -4.89
N ASN A 276 22.39 3.47 -5.56
CA ASN A 276 22.25 2.12 -4.98
C ASN A 276 23.08 1.96 -3.69
N SER A 277 24.27 2.56 -3.63
CA SER A 277 25.10 2.53 -2.41
C SER A 277 24.48 3.35 -1.28
N PHE A 278 23.81 4.45 -1.60
CA PHE A 278 23.09 5.26 -0.62
C PHE A 278 21.87 4.51 -0.08
N MET A 279 21.10 3.86 -0.96
CA MET A 279 19.92 3.10 -0.54
C MET A 279 20.27 1.96 0.40
N ARG A 280 21.40 1.26 0.19
CA ARG A 280 21.90 0.29 1.18
C ARG A 280 22.17 0.91 2.55
N MET A 281 22.71 2.13 2.59
CA MET A 281 22.88 2.83 3.87
C MET A 281 21.54 3.19 4.51
N VAL A 282 20.53 3.55 3.72
CA VAL A 282 19.17 3.77 4.23
C VAL A 282 18.62 2.49 4.86
N MET A 283 18.73 1.34 4.18
CA MET A 283 18.31 0.04 4.72
C MET A 283 19.00 -0.28 6.05
N ASP A 284 20.30 -0.01 6.16
CA ASP A 284 21.08 -0.28 7.37
C ASP A 284 20.76 0.69 8.53
N GLY A 285 20.25 1.89 8.21
CA GLY A 285 20.09 2.99 9.16
C GLY A 285 18.65 3.27 9.60
N VAL A 286 17.65 2.91 8.79
CA VAL A 286 16.23 3.09 9.08
C VAL A 286 15.65 1.81 9.69
N HIS A 287 14.71 1.97 10.62
CA HIS A 287 13.98 0.85 11.19
C HIS A 287 12.60 1.29 11.68
N SER A 288 11.80 0.33 12.14
CA SER A 288 10.47 0.55 12.74
C SER A 288 10.31 1.69 13.75
N GLY A 289 11.36 2.03 14.52
CA GLY A 289 11.33 3.17 15.45
C GLY A 289 11.34 4.54 14.76
N THR A 290 11.93 4.66 13.57
CA THR A 290 12.15 5.95 12.90
C THR A 290 10.82 6.63 12.56
N ALA A 291 9.84 5.86 12.09
CA ALA A 291 8.50 6.36 11.80
C ALA A 291 7.66 6.69 13.05
N ARG A 292 8.06 6.19 14.23
CA ARG A 292 7.33 6.39 15.50
C ARG A 292 7.98 7.43 16.41
N ALA A 293 8.96 8.20 15.93
CA ALA A 293 9.49 9.35 16.66
C ALA A 293 8.35 10.29 17.11
N SER A 294 8.60 11.03 18.19
CA SER A 294 7.58 11.89 18.76
C SER A 294 7.08 12.93 17.75
N PHE A 295 5.78 13.15 17.71
CA PHE A 295 5.08 14.13 16.89
C PHE A 295 5.63 15.55 17.06
N ILE A 296 6.04 15.93 18.27
CA ILE A 296 6.62 17.25 18.55
C ILE A 296 8.10 17.36 18.18
N ASN A 297 8.76 16.26 17.79
CA ASN A 297 10.17 16.28 17.42
C ASN A 297 10.35 16.85 16.01
N GLU A 298 10.73 18.13 15.93
CA GLU A 298 11.00 18.80 14.65
C GLU A 298 12.25 18.27 13.92
N ASN A 299 13.08 17.46 14.58
CA ASN A 299 14.21 16.80 13.93
C ASN A 299 13.84 15.41 13.36
N ALA A 300 12.60 14.94 13.53
CA ALA A 300 12.18 13.67 12.95
C ALA A 300 11.97 13.77 11.44
N ASP A 301 12.31 12.68 10.75
CA ASP A 301 12.14 12.53 9.29
C ASP A 301 10.67 12.65 8.85
N TYR A 302 9.75 12.43 9.80
CA TYR A 302 8.31 12.49 9.60
C TYR A 302 7.65 13.47 10.57
N TYR A 303 6.48 13.98 10.17
CA TYR A 303 5.58 14.75 11.03
C TYR A 303 4.14 14.24 10.90
N PRO A 304 3.32 14.34 11.97
CA PRO A 304 1.93 13.89 11.94
C PRO A 304 1.07 14.82 11.10
N VAL A 305 0.15 14.24 10.34
CA VAL A 305 -0.78 14.96 9.46
C VAL A 305 -2.20 14.91 10.01
N GLU A 306 -3.04 15.82 9.54
CA GLU A 306 -4.48 15.79 9.83
C GLU A 306 -5.16 14.55 9.21
N LEU A 307 -6.20 14.03 9.87
CA LEU A 307 -7.11 13.06 9.27
C LEU A 307 -8.09 13.76 8.34
N SER A 308 -7.60 14.14 7.17
CA SER A 308 -8.36 14.77 6.09
C SER A 308 -7.87 14.24 4.74
N ARG A 309 -8.65 14.40 3.65
CA ARG A 309 -8.17 14.00 2.31
C ARG A 309 -6.89 14.72 1.91
N HIS A 310 -6.74 15.97 2.34
CA HIS A 310 -5.53 16.76 2.15
C HIS A 310 -4.34 16.19 2.94
N GLY A 311 -4.54 15.84 4.21
CA GLY A 311 -3.47 15.22 5.03
C GLY A 311 -3.10 13.81 4.58
N LEU A 312 -4.02 13.07 3.95
CA LEU A 312 -3.88 11.64 3.62
C LEU A 312 -3.66 11.38 2.12
N GLN A 313 -2.84 12.19 1.48
CA GLN A 313 -2.51 12.02 0.05
C GLN A 313 -1.66 10.77 -0.23
N PRO A 314 -1.65 10.25 -1.47
CA PRO A 314 -0.63 9.29 -1.90
C PRO A 314 0.78 9.73 -1.51
N GLY A 315 1.59 8.81 -0.99
CA GLY A 315 2.91 9.09 -0.41
C GLY A 315 2.91 9.33 1.10
N THR A 316 1.74 9.57 1.72
CA THR A 316 1.60 9.60 3.18
C THR A 316 1.92 8.23 3.77
N VAL A 317 2.65 8.20 4.88
CA VAL A 317 3.08 7.00 5.57
C VAL A 317 2.17 6.74 6.77
N PHE A 318 1.62 5.54 6.87
CA PHE A 318 1.04 5.07 8.13
C PHE A 318 2.09 4.27 8.88
N ALA A 319 2.44 4.70 10.10
CA ALA A 319 3.27 3.95 11.01
C ALA A 319 2.38 3.29 12.06
N ASP A 320 2.34 1.95 12.06
CA ASP A 320 1.61 1.23 13.08
C ASP A 320 2.39 1.26 14.42
N PRO A 321 1.77 0.88 15.54
CA PRO A 321 2.42 0.90 16.85
C PRO A 321 3.58 -0.10 17.02
N TYR A 322 3.73 -1.04 16.11
CA TYR A 322 4.59 -2.23 16.20
C TYR A 322 5.68 -2.27 15.13
N GLY A 323 5.82 -1.17 14.40
CA GLY A 323 6.92 -0.97 13.49
C GLY A 323 6.67 -1.30 12.04
N HIS A 324 5.45 -1.71 11.69
CA HIS A 324 5.07 -1.90 10.31
C HIS A 324 4.68 -0.55 9.71
N THR A 325 5.07 -0.29 8.47
CA THR A 325 4.65 0.92 7.77
C THR A 325 4.02 0.63 6.43
N PHE A 326 3.07 1.49 6.06
CA PHE A 326 2.42 1.46 4.75
C PHE A 326 2.57 2.83 4.09
N THR A 327 2.65 2.87 2.77
CA THR A 327 2.59 4.14 2.03
C THR A 327 1.27 4.21 1.28
N LEU A 328 0.46 5.23 1.53
CA LEU A 328 -0.80 5.44 0.81
C LEU A 328 -0.52 5.60 -0.68
N VAL A 329 -1.34 4.98 -1.52
CA VAL A 329 -1.14 4.99 -2.98
C VAL A 329 -2.36 5.46 -3.76
N SER A 330 -3.57 5.24 -3.24
CA SER A 330 -4.78 5.58 -3.98
C SER A 330 -6.00 5.78 -3.07
N TRP A 331 -6.85 6.71 -3.48
CA TRP A 331 -8.21 6.93 -3.01
C TRP A 331 -9.20 6.46 -4.09
N ILE A 332 -9.98 5.43 -3.79
CA ILE A 332 -11.08 4.99 -4.64
C ILE A 332 -12.38 5.61 -4.10
N PRO A 333 -13.13 6.37 -4.91
CA PRO A 333 -14.33 7.04 -4.44
C PRO A 333 -15.45 6.07 -4.10
N GLN A 334 -16.29 6.47 -3.16
CA GLN A 334 -17.57 5.80 -2.94
C GLN A 334 -18.49 6.07 -4.15
N THR A 335 -19.07 5.01 -4.70
CA THR A 335 -20.09 5.07 -5.76
C THR A 335 -21.43 4.53 -5.26
N LYS A 336 -22.48 4.59 -6.09
CA LYS A 336 -23.76 3.94 -5.75
C LYS A 336 -23.63 2.43 -5.58
N ALA A 337 -22.74 1.80 -6.35
CA ALA A 337 -22.56 0.36 -6.33
C ALA A 337 -21.51 -0.10 -5.31
N ASN A 338 -20.47 0.69 -5.05
CA ASN A 338 -19.30 0.25 -4.30
C ASN A 338 -18.92 1.22 -3.18
N ALA A 339 -18.47 0.66 -2.06
CA ALA A 339 -17.80 1.43 -1.02
C ALA A 339 -16.49 2.03 -1.55
N GLY A 340 -16.16 3.24 -1.08
CA GLY A 340 -14.86 3.84 -1.30
C GLY A 340 -13.78 3.03 -0.59
N LYS A 341 -12.53 3.20 -1.04
CA LYS A 341 -11.36 2.52 -0.47
C LYS A 341 -10.20 3.50 -0.33
N LEU A 342 -9.41 3.32 0.72
CA LEU A 342 -8.09 3.89 0.84
C LEU A 342 -7.08 2.76 0.71
N LEU A 343 -6.19 2.85 -0.27
CA LEU A 343 -5.21 1.82 -0.58
C LEU A 343 -3.81 2.28 -0.21
N ALA A 344 -2.99 1.32 0.23
CA ALA A 344 -1.58 1.53 0.51
C ALA A 344 -0.76 0.36 0.00
N THR A 345 0.52 0.62 -0.24
CA THR A 345 1.51 -0.41 -0.51
C THR A 345 2.11 -0.92 0.80
N ASP A 346 2.36 -2.22 0.83
CA ASP A 346 2.89 -3.01 1.93
C ASP A 346 4.08 -3.84 1.42
N ALA A 347 5.29 -3.44 1.80
CA ALA A 347 6.51 -4.14 1.44
C ALA A 347 6.85 -5.20 2.49
N GLN A 348 7.19 -6.41 2.05
CA GLN A 348 7.52 -7.53 2.92
C GLN A 348 9.04 -7.76 2.99
N PRO A 349 9.56 -8.39 4.06
CA PRO A 349 10.99 -8.73 4.15
C PRO A 349 11.51 -9.66 3.04
N ASP A 350 10.62 -10.36 2.33
CA ASP A 350 10.98 -11.18 1.15
C ASP A 350 11.05 -10.37 -0.16
N GLY A 351 10.85 -9.05 -0.08
CA GLY A 351 10.83 -8.12 -1.22
C GLY A 351 9.45 -7.90 -1.82
N THR A 352 8.45 -8.74 -1.52
CA THR A 352 7.11 -8.65 -2.10
C THR A 352 6.47 -7.31 -1.80
N ILE A 353 5.89 -6.68 -2.81
CA ILE A 353 5.09 -5.47 -2.68
C ILE A 353 3.63 -5.82 -2.91
N ALA A 354 2.77 -5.65 -1.91
CA ALA A 354 1.35 -5.95 -2.01
C ALA A 354 0.49 -4.71 -1.73
N ILE A 355 -0.67 -4.63 -2.38
CA ILE A 355 -1.65 -3.59 -2.06
C ILE A 355 -2.54 -4.04 -0.90
N LYS A 356 -2.77 -3.13 0.05
CA LYS A 356 -3.64 -3.31 1.21
C LYS A 356 -4.66 -2.20 1.26
N ARG A 357 -5.93 -2.56 1.48
CA ARG A 357 -6.95 -1.56 1.87
C ARG A 357 -6.80 -1.16 3.33
N PHE A 358 -7.22 0.06 3.65
CA PHE A 358 -7.43 0.53 5.00
C PHE A 358 -8.60 -0.21 5.66
N TRP A 359 -8.30 -0.91 6.76
CA TRP A 359 -9.23 -1.44 7.74
C TRP A 359 -8.45 -1.89 8.98
N LYS A 360 -9.15 -2.10 10.10
CA LYS A 360 -8.55 -2.41 11.42
C LYS A 360 -7.52 -3.54 11.41
N GLY A 361 -7.71 -4.59 10.62
CA GLY A 361 -6.78 -5.73 10.61
C GLY A 361 -5.54 -5.57 9.73
N ASN A 362 -5.49 -4.55 8.87
CA ASN A 362 -4.25 -4.17 8.15
C ASN A 362 -3.57 -2.99 8.86
N PHE A 363 -4.33 -1.97 9.25
CA PHE A 363 -3.83 -0.72 9.81
C PHE A 363 -4.08 -0.72 11.32
N LEU A 364 -3.24 -1.43 12.07
CA LEU A 364 -3.34 -1.47 13.53
C LEU A 364 -3.08 -0.08 14.10
N PHE A 365 -3.95 0.41 14.97
CA PHE A 365 -3.81 1.70 15.62
C PHE A 365 -4.13 1.58 17.10
N THR A 366 -3.23 2.05 17.95
CA THR A 366 -3.45 2.27 19.38
C THR A 366 -2.40 3.25 19.88
N THR A 367 -2.78 4.09 20.83
CA THR A 367 -1.89 5.07 21.47
C THR A 367 -1.55 4.68 22.91
N HIS A 368 -2.04 3.53 23.38
CA HIS A 368 -1.87 3.04 24.75
C HIS A 368 -0.89 1.87 24.80
N GLU A 369 0.04 1.90 25.76
CA GLU A 369 1.08 0.87 25.95
C GLU A 369 1.98 0.65 24.72
N VAL A 370 2.28 1.71 23.97
CA VAL A 370 3.08 1.67 22.73
C VAL A 370 4.39 2.44 22.85
N ILE A 371 5.37 2.09 22.01
CA ILE A 371 6.64 2.81 21.89
C ILE A 371 6.50 3.87 20.81
N GLY A 372 6.76 5.13 21.16
CA GLY A 372 6.63 6.25 20.23
C GLY A 372 5.18 6.62 19.92
N GLU A 373 4.97 7.32 18.81
CA GLU A 373 3.67 7.86 18.42
C GLU A 373 3.28 7.35 17.01
N PRO A 374 2.33 6.41 16.91
CA PRO A 374 1.85 5.84 15.65
C PRO A 374 0.80 6.74 14.97
N GLY A 375 0.49 6.44 13.70
CA GLY A 375 -0.52 7.16 12.91
C GLY A 375 -0.03 7.53 11.52
N PHE A 376 -0.84 8.32 10.81
CA PHE A 376 -0.50 8.88 9.51
C PHE A 376 0.47 10.05 9.62
N LYS A 377 1.45 10.08 8.72
CA LYS A 377 2.57 11.01 8.72
C LYS A 377 3.01 11.34 7.29
N ALA A 378 3.53 12.54 7.09
CA ALA A 378 4.23 12.92 5.87
C ALA A 378 5.74 13.05 6.15
N PHE A 379 6.56 12.86 5.12
CA PHE A 379 7.99 13.19 5.20
C PHE A 379 8.14 14.68 5.47
N ARG A 380 9.01 15.05 6.41
CA ARG A 380 9.34 16.45 6.67
C ARG A 380 10.10 17.01 5.45
N PRO A 381 9.57 18.02 4.74
CA PRO A 381 10.24 18.62 3.60
C PRO A 381 11.60 19.21 4.02
N ILE A 382 12.58 19.08 3.12
CA ILE A 382 13.92 19.65 3.30
C ILE A 382 14.06 20.82 2.32
N ALA A 383 14.11 22.04 2.86
CA ALA A 383 14.43 23.24 2.11
C ALA A 383 15.91 23.26 1.72
N PHE A 384 16.21 23.92 0.59
CA PHE A 384 17.57 24.15 0.12
C PHE A 384 17.77 25.64 -0.15
N GLU A 385 18.39 26.32 0.81
CA GLU A 385 18.59 27.77 0.76
C GLU A 385 20.07 28.10 0.96
N ASN A 386 20.62 28.98 0.11
CA ASN A 386 22.01 29.42 0.19
C ASN A 386 23.02 28.25 0.25
N GLY A 387 22.74 27.16 -0.46
CA GLY A 387 23.57 25.95 -0.48
C GLY A 387 23.49 25.08 0.78
N LYS A 388 22.54 25.33 1.68
CA LYS A 388 22.36 24.59 2.94
C LYS A 388 21.02 23.86 2.97
N LEU A 389 21.04 22.68 3.58
CA LEU A 389 19.85 21.86 3.82
C LEU A 389 19.24 22.22 5.19
N GLN A 390 17.94 22.42 5.21
CA GLN A 390 17.18 22.68 6.44
C GLN A 390 15.85 21.91 6.40
N MET A 391 15.56 21.14 7.44
CA MET A 391 14.22 20.56 7.62
C MET A 391 13.23 21.66 8.04
N LEU A 392 12.06 21.69 7.42
CA LEU A 392 11.00 22.65 7.78
C LEU A 392 10.49 22.40 9.21
N LYS A 393 10.17 23.46 9.94
CA LYS A 393 9.57 23.39 11.28
C LYS A 393 8.06 23.16 11.22
N ASN A 394 7.45 22.74 12.32
CA ASN A 394 6.00 22.47 12.38
C ASN A 394 5.16 23.70 12.02
N THR A 395 5.62 24.91 12.35
CA THR A 395 4.94 26.17 12.02
C THR A 395 4.95 26.51 10.53
N GLU A 396 5.84 25.89 9.75
CA GLU A 396 5.97 26.11 8.29
C GLU A 396 5.13 25.09 7.50
N LEU A 397 4.59 24.06 8.17
CA LEU A 397 3.82 22.97 7.57
C LEU A 397 2.32 23.26 7.67
N SER A 398 1.83 24.16 6.83
CA SER A 398 0.42 24.58 6.79
C SER A 398 -0.21 24.36 5.41
N SER A 399 -1.54 24.41 5.36
CA SER A 399 -2.31 24.35 4.10
C SER A 399 -1.95 25.50 3.18
N GLU A 400 -1.79 26.71 3.71
CA GLU A 400 -1.48 27.94 2.96
C GLU A 400 -0.08 27.89 2.35
N ALA A 401 0.86 27.20 3.00
CA ALA A 401 2.19 26.92 2.44
C ALA A 401 2.16 25.80 1.37
N GLY A 402 1.01 25.18 1.14
CA GLY A 402 0.82 24.09 0.18
C GLY A 402 1.40 22.75 0.64
N PHE A 403 1.59 22.56 1.95
CA PHE A 403 2.02 21.30 2.54
C PHE A 403 0.84 20.55 3.18
N ALA A 404 0.99 19.24 3.39
CA ALA A 404 0.09 18.53 4.30
C ALA A 404 0.23 19.16 5.70
N PRO A 405 -0.85 19.61 6.37
CA PRO A 405 -0.71 20.44 7.55
C PRO A 405 -0.24 19.60 8.74
N PHE A 406 0.67 20.15 9.52
CA PHE A 406 1.04 19.56 10.80
C PHE A 406 -0.19 19.48 11.71
N SER A 407 -0.45 18.31 12.27
CA SER A 407 -1.61 18.11 13.17
C SER A 407 -1.32 17.15 14.30
N MET A 408 -1.75 17.52 15.50
CA MET A 408 -1.67 16.69 16.70
C MET A 408 -2.94 15.86 16.93
N VAL A 409 -3.93 15.89 16.02
CA VAL A 409 -5.25 15.27 16.22
C VAL A 409 -5.18 13.77 16.54
N GLN A 410 -4.17 13.08 16.00
CA GLN A 410 -3.96 11.64 16.21
C GLN A 410 -3.29 11.34 17.57
N GLN A 411 -2.71 12.33 18.25
CA GLN A 411 -1.98 12.12 19.51
C GLN A 411 -2.94 11.68 20.61
N LYS A 412 -2.67 10.51 21.20
CA LYS A 412 -3.53 9.91 22.24
C LYS A 412 -4.99 9.72 21.80
N MET A 413 -5.24 9.68 20.49
CA MET A 413 -6.56 9.44 19.95
C MET A 413 -7.01 8.02 20.35
N ASP A 414 -8.29 7.90 20.68
CA ASP A 414 -8.92 6.61 20.91
C ASP A 414 -8.96 5.78 19.62
N GLN A 415 -8.88 4.46 19.76
CA GLN A 415 -8.82 3.54 18.63
C GLN A 415 -10.10 3.59 17.78
N GLU A 416 -11.28 3.58 18.40
CA GLU A 416 -12.56 3.58 17.67
C GLU A 416 -12.80 4.93 17.00
N ALA A 417 -12.45 6.02 17.69
CA ALA A 417 -12.51 7.36 17.13
C ALA A 417 -11.63 7.50 15.88
N PHE A 418 -10.41 6.95 15.89
CA PHE A 418 -9.50 6.96 14.74
C PHE A 418 -10.11 6.24 13.54
N TYR A 419 -10.58 5.01 13.72
CA TYR A 419 -11.17 4.24 12.61
C TYR A 419 -12.45 4.89 12.09
N SER A 420 -13.31 5.42 12.98
CA SER A 420 -14.52 6.15 12.58
C SER A 420 -14.20 7.38 11.75
N ALA A 421 -13.21 8.17 12.16
CA ALA A 421 -12.78 9.37 11.42
C ALA A 421 -12.32 9.03 10.00
N VAL A 422 -11.45 8.02 9.84
CA VAL A 422 -10.93 7.62 8.52
C VAL A 422 -12.00 6.94 7.68
N GLU A 423 -12.84 6.06 8.26
CA GLU A 423 -13.94 5.42 7.54
C GLU A 423 -14.93 6.44 6.97
N LYS A 424 -15.20 7.53 7.69
CA LYS A 424 -16.06 8.63 7.24
C LYS A 424 -15.46 9.41 6.07
N LEU A 425 -14.13 9.58 6.02
CA LEU A 425 -13.46 10.20 4.88
C LEU A 425 -13.56 9.33 3.61
N ILE A 426 -13.45 8.01 3.79
CA ILE A 426 -13.52 7.01 2.71
C ILE A 426 -14.96 6.87 2.19
N ASN A 427 -15.95 6.87 3.09
CA ASN A 427 -17.36 6.67 2.77
C ASN A 427 -18.23 7.76 3.42
N PRO A 428 -18.28 8.97 2.84
CA PRO A 428 -19.02 10.09 3.43
C PRO A 428 -20.54 9.90 3.36
N GLN A 429 -21.04 9.08 2.44
CA GLN A 429 -22.47 8.80 2.31
C GLN A 429 -22.86 7.50 3.04
N PRO A 430 -24.05 7.44 3.67
CA PRO A 430 -24.52 6.24 4.36
C PRO A 430 -24.47 4.98 3.49
N ARG A 431 -23.92 3.91 4.06
CA ARG A 431 -23.70 2.61 3.40
C ARG A 431 -24.84 1.64 3.71
N ASP A 432 -25.15 0.76 2.77
CA ASP A 432 -26.09 -0.35 2.99
C ASP A 432 -25.52 -1.30 4.06
N ALA A 433 -26.20 -1.38 5.21
CA ALA A 433 -25.71 -2.14 6.35
C ALA A 433 -25.71 -3.65 6.07
N GLU A 434 -26.74 -4.15 5.41
CA GLU A 434 -26.88 -5.57 5.06
C GLU A 434 -25.80 -6.03 4.07
N ALA A 435 -25.51 -5.22 3.05
CA ALA A 435 -24.43 -5.46 2.10
C ALA A 435 -23.07 -5.43 2.80
N GLN A 436 -22.83 -4.42 3.66
CA GLN A 436 -21.58 -4.30 4.39
C GLN A 436 -21.34 -5.46 5.37
N LEU A 437 -22.37 -5.92 6.07
CA LEU A 437 -22.28 -7.13 6.89
C LEU A 437 -21.92 -8.34 6.02
N GLY A 438 -22.52 -8.45 4.83
CA GLY A 438 -22.16 -9.45 3.83
C GLY A 438 -20.68 -9.41 3.44
N ASP A 439 -20.15 -8.23 3.15
CA ASP A 439 -18.74 -8.04 2.76
C ASP A 439 -17.78 -8.40 3.89
N LEU A 440 -18.10 -8.05 5.14
CA LEU A 440 -17.30 -8.44 6.31
C LEU A 440 -17.27 -9.95 6.49
N ILE A 441 -18.42 -10.62 6.32
CA ILE A 441 -18.54 -12.08 6.42
C ILE A 441 -17.74 -12.77 5.29
N ASN A 442 -17.85 -12.28 4.06
CA ASN A 442 -17.11 -12.81 2.92
C ASN A 442 -15.60 -12.63 3.10
N ALA A 443 -15.15 -11.46 3.57
CA ALA A 443 -13.75 -11.20 3.86
C ALA A 443 -13.20 -12.14 4.96
N LEU A 444 -13.98 -12.39 6.03
CA LEU A 444 -13.62 -13.37 7.05
C LEU A 444 -13.51 -14.79 6.47
N HIS A 445 -14.41 -15.16 5.54
CA HIS A 445 -14.37 -16.45 4.86
C HIS A 445 -13.10 -16.63 4.04
N GLU A 446 -12.75 -15.63 3.23
CA GLU A 446 -11.55 -15.64 2.40
C GLU A 446 -10.29 -15.75 3.25
N GLN A 447 -10.19 -14.98 4.34
CA GLN A 447 -9.06 -15.08 5.27
C GLN A 447 -8.98 -16.47 5.91
N SER A 448 -10.12 -17.08 6.25
CA SER A 448 -10.18 -18.43 6.79
C SER A 448 -9.69 -19.47 5.77
N LEU A 449 -10.06 -19.32 4.50
CA LEU A 449 -9.58 -20.19 3.41
C LEU A 449 -8.06 -20.06 3.18
N VAL A 450 -7.51 -18.85 3.28
CA VAL A 450 -6.06 -18.66 3.21
C VAL A 450 -5.39 -19.35 4.40
N ARG A 451 -5.97 -19.25 5.60
CA ARG A 451 -5.45 -19.92 6.80
C ARG A 451 -5.45 -21.45 6.68
N VAL A 452 -6.43 -22.05 5.99
CA VAL A 452 -6.42 -23.49 5.66
C VAL A 452 -5.13 -23.88 4.95
N LYS A 453 -4.70 -23.10 3.95
CA LYS A 453 -3.44 -23.36 3.24
C LYS A 453 -2.23 -23.25 4.18
N SER A 454 -2.20 -22.25 5.07
CA SER A 454 -1.10 -22.11 6.05
C SER A 454 -1.05 -23.24 7.09
N VAL A 455 -2.20 -23.72 7.60
CA VAL A 455 -2.22 -24.93 8.46
C VAL A 455 -1.66 -26.12 7.69
N ALA A 456 -2.18 -26.35 6.48
CA ALA A 456 -1.80 -27.48 5.64
C ALA A 456 -0.29 -27.49 5.32
N ASN A 457 0.32 -26.32 5.09
CA ASN A 457 1.76 -26.20 4.90
C ASN A 457 2.55 -26.68 6.13
N GLY A 458 2.15 -26.24 7.32
CA GLY A 458 2.75 -26.72 8.58
C GLY A 458 2.56 -28.22 8.80
N GLU A 459 1.37 -28.76 8.48
CA GLU A 459 1.13 -30.21 8.58
C GLU A 459 2.00 -31.01 7.60
N ALA A 460 2.15 -30.54 6.36
CA ALA A 460 3.00 -31.17 5.37
C ALA A 460 4.47 -31.22 5.84
N TYR A 461 4.97 -30.14 6.44
CA TYR A 461 6.30 -30.13 7.04
C TYR A 461 6.45 -31.18 8.15
N MET A 462 5.50 -31.23 9.09
CA MET A 462 5.57 -32.16 10.21
C MET A 462 5.40 -33.62 9.79
N GLN A 463 4.68 -33.90 8.71
CA GLN A 463 4.61 -35.23 8.09
C GLN A 463 5.93 -35.64 7.43
N ALA A 464 6.58 -34.70 6.73
CA ALA A 464 7.89 -34.92 6.12
C ALA A 464 9.03 -35.04 7.15
N HIS A 465 8.84 -34.52 8.37
CA HIS A 465 9.84 -34.54 9.45
C HIS A 465 9.27 -35.15 10.74
N PRO A 466 8.99 -36.48 10.78
CA PRO A 466 8.43 -37.11 11.97
C PRO A 466 9.30 -36.93 13.21
N GLY A 467 8.69 -36.49 14.31
CA GLY A 467 9.38 -36.26 15.58
C GLY A 467 10.12 -34.92 15.68
N ALA A 468 10.12 -34.11 14.63
CA ALA A 468 10.60 -32.74 14.71
C ALA A 468 9.74 -31.92 15.70
N VAL A 469 10.39 -30.97 16.37
CA VAL A 469 9.73 -29.97 17.19
C VAL A 469 10.19 -28.61 16.68
N VAL A 470 9.27 -27.84 16.11
CA VAL A 470 9.57 -26.47 15.67
C VAL A 470 9.83 -25.62 16.91
N PRO A 471 11.00 -25.01 17.08
CA PRO A 471 11.30 -24.20 18.26
C PRO A 471 10.40 -22.96 18.31
N MET A 472 9.68 -22.77 19.42
CA MET A 472 8.94 -21.55 19.69
C MET A 472 9.86 -20.49 20.31
N PRO A 473 9.86 -19.24 19.80
CA PRO A 473 10.54 -18.11 20.43
C PRO A 473 10.05 -17.88 21.87
N SER A 474 10.97 -17.62 22.79
CA SER A 474 10.65 -17.46 24.22
C SER A 474 10.07 -16.09 24.59
N SER A 475 10.37 -15.05 23.80
CA SER A 475 9.83 -13.70 23.99
C SER A 475 8.50 -13.53 23.24
N ALA A 476 7.57 -12.75 23.80
CA ALA A 476 6.34 -12.36 23.11
C ALA A 476 6.62 -11.74 21.73
N LYS A 477 7.58 -10.80 21.64
CA LYS A 477 8.02 -10.18 20.37
C LYS A 477 8.42 -11.23 19.33
N GLY A 478 9.28 -12.17 19.72
CA GLY A 478 9.73 -13.25 18.84
C GLY A 478 8.59 -14.12 18.31
N VAL A 479 7.48 -14.29 19.04
CA VAL A 479 6.33 -15.05 18.54
C VAL A 479 5.75 -14.41 17.28
N PHE A 480 5.71 -13.08 17.19
CA PHE A 480 5.17 -12.34 16.04
C PHE A 480 6.22 -11.93 15.01
N GLN A 481 7.51 -11.88 15.40
CA GLN A 481 8.59 -11.35 14.57
C GLN A 481 9.84 -12.21 14.74
N THR A 482 9.92 -13.29 13.96
CA THR A 482 11.10 -14.17 13.93
C THR A 482 11.37 -14.66 12.50
N LEU A 483 12.40 -15.48 12.33
CA LEU A 483 12.77 -16.09 11.06
C LEU A 483 12.88 -17.61 11.22
N GLY A 484 12.87 -18.32 10.10
CA GLY A 484 13.04 -19.77 10.03
C GLY A 484 11.74 -20.53 10.32
N LEU A 485 11.86 -21.79 10.75
CA LEU A 485 10.75 -22.76 10.81
C LEU A 485 9.50 -22.26 11.58
N TRP A 486 9.67 -21.43 12.61
CA TRP A 486 8.52 -20.85 13.30
C TRP A 486 7.77 -19.87 12.39
N GLU A 487 8.47 -18.98 11.70
CA GLU A 487 7.88 -18.06 10.73
C GLU A 487 7.22 -18.81 9.57
N ASP A 488 7.88 -19.87 9.09
CA ASP A 488 7.42 -20.64 7.92
C ASP A 488 6.12 -21.43 8.18
N TYR A 489 5.92 -21.94 9.41
CA TYR A 489 4.89 -22.94 9.70
C TYR A 489 3.90 -22.57 10.81
N SER A 490 4.23 -21.61 11.68
CA SER A 490 3.28 -21.02 12.63
C SER A 490 2.40 -19.97 11.94
N THR A 491 1.40 -19.44 12.66
CA THR A 491 0.47 -18.43 12.11
C THR A 491 0.04 -17.30 13.07
N PRO A 492 0.86 -16.85 14.03
CA PRO A 492 0.42 -15.88 15.05
C PRO A 492 -0.11 -14.57 14.43
N ASN A 493 0.60 -13.98 13.47
CA ASN A 493 0.15 -12.76 12.78
C ASN A 493 -1.18 -12.97 12.03
N ARG A 494 -1.36 -14.14 11.40
CA ARG A 494 -2.56 -14.47 10.64
C ARG A 494 -3.75 -14.73 11.55
N ASP A 495 -3.52 -15.43 12.66
CA ASP A 495 -4.56 -15.74 13.65
C ASP A 495 -5.00 -14.49 14.40
N LEU A 496 -4.09 -13.54 14.66
CA LEU A 496 -4.45 -12.22 15.17
C LEU A 496 -5.38 -11.44 14.20
N ARG A 497 -5.05 -11.43 12.90
CA ARG A 497 -5.90 -10.79 11.88
C ARG A 497 -7.28 -11.46 11.77
N LEU A 498 -7.33 -12.78 11.85
CA LEU A 498 -8.59 -13.53 11.89
C LEU A 498 -9.43 -13.15 13.11
N LEU A 499 -8.82 -13.07 14.30
CA LEU A 499 -9.49 -12.64 15.52
C LEU A 499 -10.07 -11.22 15.40
N ILE A 500 -9.34 -10.29 14.78
CA ILE A 500 -9.84 -8.94 14.49
C ILE A 500 -11.02 -8.98 13.52
N ALA A 501 -10.95 -9.79 12.47
CA ALA A 501 -12.03 -9.95 11.50
C ALA A 501 -13.28 -10.57 12.14
N MET A 502 -13.12 -11.56 13.03
CA MET A 502 -14.21 -12.13 13.82
C MET A 502 -14.88 -11.06 14.70
N ASP A 503 -14.10 -10.23 15.40
CA ASP A 503 -14.65 -9.15 16.23
C ASP A 503 -15.37 -8.08 15.40
N ALA A 504 -14.86 -7.75 14.21
CA ALA A 504 -15.51 -6.81 13.30
C ALA A 504 -16.87 -7.33 12.82
N VAL A 505 -16.95 -8.62 12.46
CA VAL A 505 -18.21 -9.27 12.06
C VAL A 505 -19.20 -9.33 13.24
N MET A 506 -18.72 -9.70 14.44
CA MET A 506 -19.58 -9.87 15.61
C MET A 506 -20.10 -8.56 16.20
N SER A 507 -19.30 -7.48 16.15
CA SER A 507 -19.67 -6.17 16.70
C SER A 507 -20.50 -5.32 15.73
N PHE A 508 -20.49 -5.64 14.44
CA PHE A 508 -21.17 -4.85 13.41
C PHE A 508 -22.67 -4.58 13.68
N PRO A 509 -23.50 -5.58 14.10
CA PRO A 509 -24.89 -5.31 14.42
C PRO A 509 -25.10 -4.25 15.52
N GLU A 510 -24.24 -4.24 16.55
CA GLU A 510 -24.27 -3.23 17.62
C GLU A 510 -23.81 -1.86 17.11
N LYS A 511 -22.77 -1.83 16.28
CA LYS A 511 -22.25 -0.59 15.65
C LYS A 511 -23.34 0.12 14.86
N VAL A 512 -24.09 -0.61 14.03
CA VAL A 512 -25.20 -0.04 13.25
C VAL A 512 -26.36 0.40 14.14
N ALA A 513 -26.71 -0.39 15.15
CA ALA A 513 -27.81 -0.07 16.06
C ALA A 513 -27.57 1.20 16.89
N SER A 514 -26.30 1.47 17.22
CA SER A 514 -25.89 2.64 18.00
C SER A 514 -25.89 3.92 17.16
N ASN A 515 -25.59 3.83 15.86
CA ASN A 515 -25.51 4.97 14.93
C ASN A 515 -26.29 4.72 13.62
N PRO A 516 -27.61 4.48 13.68
CA PRO A 516 -28.37 4.03 12.51
C PRO A 516 -28.42 5.06 11.38
N SER A 517 -28.26 6.35 11.67
CA SER A 517 -28.21 7.42 10.67
C SER A 517 -26.99 7.37 9.74
N GLU A 518 -25.93 6.65 10.12
CA GLU A 518 -24.74 6.45 9.28
C GLU A 518 -24.93 5.34 8.23
N TYR A 519 -26.07 4.65 8.26
CA TYR A 519 -26.35 3.50 7.41
C TYR A 519 -27.66 3.65 6.65
N LYS A 520 -27.69 3.07 5.45
CA LYS A 520 -28.92 2.76 4.73
C LYS A 520 -29.38 1.39 5.19
N LEU A 521 -30.63 1.30 5.62
CA LEU A 521 -31.26 0.07 6.09
C LEU A 521 -32.46 -0.23 5.20
N SER A 522 -32.64 -1.49 4.79
CA SER A 522 -33.83 -1.90 4.02
C SER A 522 -35.11 -1.93 4.88
N PHE A 523 -34.97 -1.69 6.17
CA PHE A 523 -36.04 -1.72 7.16
C PHE A 523 -35.89 -0.58 8.17
N SER A 524 -37.00 -0.21 8.80
CA SER A 524 -37.02 0.69 9.96
C SER A 524 -37.20 -0.10 11.26
N GLY A 525 -36.86 0.55 12.37
CA GLY A 525 -37.01 0.01 13.72
C GLY A 525 -36.21 0.80 14.75
N SER A 526 -36.44 0.49 16.03
CA SER A 526 -35.56 0.87 17.13
C SER A 526 -34.18 0.24 16.98
N GLY A 527 -33.16 0.79 17.68
CA GLY A 527 -31.80 0.21 17.68
C GLY A 527 -31.79 -1.28 18.05
N ALA A 528 -32.63 -1.70 19.00
CA ALA A 528 -32.76 -3.10 19.40
C ALA A 528 -33.29 -4.00 18.26
N GLU A 529 -34.29 -3.53 17.51
CA GLU A 529 -34.83 -4.27 16.36
C GLU A 529 -33.82 -4.32 15.20
N ILE A 530 -33.07 -3.24 14.98
CA ILE A 530 -31.99 -3.18 13.99
C ILE A 530 -30.90 -4.20 14.31
N LYS A 531 -30.40 -4.18 15.55
CA LYS A 531 -29.42 -5.14 16.05
C LYS A 531 -29.91 -6.58 15.84
N GLN A 532 -31.13 -6.89 16.25
CA GLN A 532 -31.69 -8.24 16.17
C GLN A 532 -31.80 -8.74 14.72
N LYS A 533 -32.24 -7.88 13.78
CA LYS A 533 -32.34 -8.23 12.36
C LYS A 533 -30.96 -8.50 11.75
N LEU A 534 -29.98 -7.66 12.03
CA LEU A 534 -28.61 -7.84 11.54
C LEU A 534 -27.93 -9.06 12.17
N GLN A 535 -28.17 -9.35 13.45
CA GLN A 535 -27.70 -10.58 14.10
C GLN A 535 -28.29 -11.83 13.44
N LYS A 536 -29.59 -11.83 13.12
CA LYS A 536 -30.22 -12.95 12.40
C LYS A 536 -29.62 -13.13 10.99
N LEU A 537 -29.35 -12.03 10.29
CA LEU A 537 -28.68 -12.06 8.99
C LEU A 537 -27.26 -12.62 9.07
N LEU A 538 -26.50 -12.20 10.09
CA LEU A 538 -25.18 -12.73 10.40
C LEU A 538 -25.24 -14.24 10.64
N GLU A 539 -26.11 -14.70 11.54
CA GLU A 539 -26.27 -16.14 11.83
C GLU A 539 -26.61 -16.93 10.57
N GLN A 540 -27.55 -16.46 9.75
CA GLN A 540 -27.92 -17.12 8.50
C GLN A 540 -26.73 -17.25 7.55
N LYS A 541 -26.00 -16.16 7.29
CA LYS A 541 -24.87 -16.15 6.35
C LYS A 541 -23.67 -16.94 6.89
N ALA A 542 -23.35 -16.80 8.18
CA ALA A 542 -22.23 -17.49 8.80
C ALA A 542 -22.42 -19.02 8.86
N ASN A 543 -23.66 -19.51 8.96
CA ASN A 543 -23.96 -20.94 8.85
C ASN A 543 -23.85 -21.47 7.41
N ALA A 544 -24.07 -20.61 6.40
CA ALA A 544 -24.04 -21.01 4.99
C ALA A 544 -22.62 -21.14 4.43
N LEU A 545 -21.70 -20.27 4.85
CA LEU A 545 -20.31 -20.30 4.41
C LEU A 545 -19.48 -21.27 5.25
N THR A 546 -18.64 -22.06 4.58
CA THR A 546 -17.88 -23.13 5.22
C THR A 546 -16.45 -23.20 4.71
N ILE A 547 -15.54 -23.63 5.56
CA ILE A 547 -14.20 -24.08 5.19
C ILE A 547 -14.10 -25.60 5.35
N THR A 548 -13.04 -26.18 4.79
CA THR A 548 -12.72 -27.59 5.01
C THR A 548 -11.21 -27.71 5.21
N TYR A 549 -10.81 -28.43 6.25
CA TYR A 549 -9.40 -28.72 6.53
C TYR A 549 -9.21 -30.23 6.72
N THR A 550 -7.98 -30.70 6.54
CA THR A 550 -7.62 -32.12 6.71
C THR A 550 -7.18 -32.38 8.14
N ARG A 551 -7.82 -33.35 8.79
CA ARG A 551 -7.50 -33.83 10.14
C ARG A 551 -6.22 -34.66 10.15
N SER A 552 -5.71 -34.94 11.35
CA SER A 552 -4.51 -35.76 11.57
C SER A 552 -4.61 -37.19 11.02
N ASP A 553 -5.83 -37.71 10.86
CA ASP A 553 -6.12 -39.03 10.30
C ASP A 553 -6.32 -39.01 8.77
N GLY A 554 -6.18 -37.84 8.13
CA GLY A 554 -6.40 -37.65 6.69
C GLY A 554 -7.86 -37.38 6.30
N ASN A 555 -8.81 -37.49 7.23
CA ASN A 555 -10.21 -37.20 6.95
C ASN A 555 -10.46 -35.69 6.84
N GLN A 556 -11.43 -35.30 6.02
CA GLN A 556 -11.81 -33.89 5.89
C GLN A 556 -12.78 -33.49 7.01
N GLN A 557 -12.50 -32.36 7.67
CA GLN A 557 -13.38 -31.71 8.63
C GLN A 557 -13.95 -30.43 8.01
N LYS A 558 -15.28 -30.35 7.94
CA LYS A 558 -16.00 -29.16 7.49
C LYS A 558 -16.41 -28.32 8.70
N LEU A 559 -16.20 -27.01 8.63
CA LEU A 559 -16.61 -26.05 9.65
C LEU A 559 -17.36 -24.88 8.98
N SER A 560 -18.47 -24.45 9.57
CA SER A 560 -19.11 -23.20 9.18
C SER A 560 -18.38 -22.00 9.78
N LEU A 561 -18.58 -20.80 9.23
CA LEU A 561 -18.07 -19.59 9.88
C LEU A 561 -18.72 -19.39 11.26
N ALA A 562 -19.98 -19.80 11.45
CA ALA A 562 -20.61 -19.77 12.75
C ALA A 562 -19.87 -20.65 13.78
N ASP A 563 -19.33 -21.80 13.36
CA ASP A 563 -18.47 -22.63 14.22
C ASP A 563 -17.16 -21.93 14.55
N LEU A 564 -16.54 -21.27 13.56
CA LEU A 564 -15.31 -20.50 13.78
C LEU A 564 -15.52 -19.34 14.77
N LEU A 565 -16.62 -18.59 14.62
CA LEU A 565 -16.98 -17.50 15.53
C LEU A 565 -17.18 -17.99 16.96
N LYS A 566 -17.79 -19.18 17.15
CA LYS A 566 -17.91 -19.81 18.48
C LYS A 566 -16.57 -20.25 19.06
N ARG A 567 -15.59 -20.56 18.20
CA ARG A 567 -14.24 -21.00 18.58
C ARG A 567 -13.25 -19.85 18.71
N ARG A 568 -13.67 -18.59 18.59
CA ARG A 568 -12.81 -17.39 18.57
C ARG A 568 -11.71 -17.45 19.63
N ASP A 569 -12.04 -17.72 20.88
CA ASP A 569 -11.06 -17.70 21.97
C ASP A 569 -9.99 -18.80 21.85
N ALA A 570 -10.26 -19.89 21.14
CA ALA A 570 -9.29 -20.95 20.87
C ALA A 570 -8.21 -20.53 19.85
N PHE A 571 -8.52 -19.57 18.97
CA PHE A 571 -7.55 -19.04 18.00
C PHE A 571 -6.45 -18.20 18.67
N GLU A 572 -6.66 -17.72 19.89
CA GLU A 572 -5.67 -16.96 20.67
C GLU A 572 -4.41 -17.79 21.01
N ILE A 573 -4.50 -19.11 20.89
CA ILE A 573 -3.39 -20.07 21.10
C ILE A 573 -3.32 -21.14 19.98
N GLY A 574 -4.07 -20.97 18.89
CA GLY A 574 -4.20 -21.96 17.80
C GLY A 574 -3.09 -21.90 16.73
N TYR A 575 -2.06 -21.09 16.93
CA TYR A 575 -1.07 -20.80 15.88
C TYR A 575 0.12 -21.76 15.82
N ASN A 576 0.34 -22.59 16.84
CA ASN A 576 1.57 -23.37 16.99
C ASN A 576 1.62 -24.59 16.04
N PRO A 577 2.67 -24.74 15.21
CA PRO A 577 2.79 -25.84 14.25
C PRO A 577 3.01 -27.21 14.91
N ASN A 578 3.45 -27.24 16.18
CA ASN A 578 3.61 -28.50 16.91
C ASN A 578 2.28 -29.08 17.39
N ASP A 579 1.22 -28.27 17.42
CA ASP A 579 -0.11 -28.80 17.62
C ASP A 579 -0.66 -29.40 16.31
N CYS A 580 -1.53 -30.41 16.43
CA CYS A 580 -2.25 -30.95 15.29
C CYS A 580 -3.23 -29.93 14.69
N ALA A 581 -3.64 -30.13 13.42
CA ALA A 581 -4.59 -29.28 12.72
C ALA A 581 -5.88 -29.01 13.53
N GLU A 582 -6.37 -30.01 14.24
CA GLU A 582 -7.60 -29.91 15.04
C GLU A 582 -7.47 -28.94 16.22
N ILE A 583 -6.28 -28.85 16.86
CA ILE A 583 -5.99 -27.82 17.88
C ILE A 583 -5.95 -26.45 17.24
N ARG A 584 -5.27 -26.37 16.10
CA ARG A 584 -5.06 -25.11 15.39
C ARG A 584 -6.38 -24.52 14.86
N TRP A 585 -7.39 -25.35 14.65
CA TRP A 585 -8.77 -24.97 14.29
C TRP A 585 -9.73 -24.92 15.50
N GLY A 586 -9.21 -24.96 16.72
CA GLY A 586 -10.00 -24.78 17.94
C GLY A 586 -11.03 -25.88 18.20
N ALA A 587 -10.80 -27.11 17.73
CA ALA A 587 -11.70 -28.22 18.02
C ALA A 587 -11.84 -28.40 19.55
N PRO A 588 -13.06 -28.53 20.10
CA PRO A 588 -13.25 -28.67 21.54
C PRO A 588 -12.52 -29.89 22.10
N GLU A 589 -12.07 -29.79 23.35
CA GLU A 589 -11.54 -30.94 24.07
C GLU A 589 -12.60 -32.05 24.15
N ASN A 590 -12.15 -33.31 24.02
CA ASN A 590 -13.00 -34.50 24.05
C ASN A 590 -14.06 -34.61 22.93
N SER A 591 -13.94 -33.81 21.85
CA SER A 591 -14.80 -33.94 20.67
C SER A 591 -14.32 -35.05 19.72
N ASP A 592 -15.25 -35.60 18.93
CA ASP A 592 -14.93 -36.56 17.85
C ASP A 592 -13.96 -35.99 16.81
N GLU A 593 -14.05 -34.69 16.55
CA GLU A 593 -13.10 -33.94 15.72
C GLU A 593 -11.69 -34.04 16.32
N ARG A 594 -11.57 -33.86 17.64
CA ARG A 594 -10.29 -33.85 18.35
C ARG A 594 -9.69 -35.24 18.60
N ALA A 595 -10.47 -36.32 18.47
CA ALA A 595 -10.04 -37.68 18.76
C ALA A 595 -8.86 -38.19 17.90
N SER A 596 -8.69 -37.68 16.68
CA SER A 596 -7.58 -38.02 15.77
C SER A 596 -6.26 -37.33 16.13
N CYS A 597 -6.31 -36.31 16.99
CA CYS A 597 -5.14 -35.49 17.32
C CYS A 597 -4.19 -36.21 18.28
N LYS A 598 -3.02 -36.61 17.77
CA LYS A 598 -1.96 -37.24 18.57
C LYS A 598 -0.78 -36.32 18.86
N ARG A 599 -0.69 -35.18 18.17
CA ARG A 599 0.41 -34.23 18.28
C ARG A 599 -0.05 -32.97 19.03
N LYS A 600 0.70 -32.59 20.07
CA LYS A 600 0.49 -31.37 20.83
C LYS A 600 1.82 -30.63 20.98
N ALA A 601 1.75 -29.31 21.04
CA ALA A 601 2.89 -28.48 21.39
C ALA A 601 3.48 -28.93 22.73
N PRO A 602 4.81 -28.93 22.91
CA PRO A 602 5.42 -29.29 24.19
C PRO A 602 4.90 -28.42 25.35
N PRO A 603 4.85 -28.93 26.60
CA PRO A 603 4.31 -28.20 27.75
C PRO A 603 4.91 -26.80 27.97
N TYR A 604 6.22 -26.64 27.69
CA TYR A 604 6.88 -25.33 27.81
C TYR A 604 6.36 -24.32 26.77
N GLN A 605 6.02 -24.76 25.55
CA GLN A 605 5.45 -23.92 24.51
C GLN A 605 4.01 -23.56 24.84
N GLN A 606 3.21 -24.50 25.34
CA GLN A 606 1.84 -24.23 25.82
C GLN A 606 1.85 -23.14 26.90
N LYS A 607 2.73 -23.29 27.91
CA LYS A 607 2.91 -22.27 28.95
C LYS A 607 3.33 -20.91 28.38
N ASN A 608 4.13 -20.89 27.31
CA ASN A 608 4.53 -19.67 26.65
C ASN A 608 3.38 -19.04 25.87
N MET A 609 2.58 -19.83 25.14
CA MET A 609 1.39 -19.34 24.45
C MET A 609 0.41 -18.68 25.41
N GLU A 610 0.17 -19.25 26.60
CA GLU A 610 -0.68 -18.64 27.63
C GLU A 610 -0.15 -17.27 28.11
N LYS A 611 1.18 -17.10 28.20
CA LYS A 611 1.77 -15.78 28.53
C LYS A 611 1.55 -14.76 27.43
N VAL A 612 1.61 -15.19 26.17
CA VAL A 612 1.49 -14.31 24.99
C VAL A 612 0.02 -14.06 24.62
N ARG A 613 -0.90 -14.88 25.15
CA ARG A 613 -2.34 -14.83 24.87
C ARG A 613 -2.95 -13.45 25.06
N GLU A 614 -2.48 -12.68 26.03
CA GLU A 614 -2.97 -11.31 26.29
C GLU A 614 -2.94 -10.41 25.05
N TRP A 615 -1.92 -10.57 24.18
CA TRP A 615 -1.77 -9.78 22.95
C TRP A 615 -2.84 -10.15 21.94
N PHE A 616 -3.13 -11.45 21.83
CA PHE A 616 -4.25 -11.94 21.03
C PHE A 616 -5.57 -11.43 21.58
N SER A 617 -5.83 -11.52 22.88
CA SER A 617 -7.07 -11.04 23.50
C SER A 617 -7.27 -9.53 23.32
N LYS A 618 -6.20 -8.74 23.42
CA LYS A 618 -6.22 -7.28 23.15
C LYS A 618 -6.33 -6.95 21.65
N ARG A 619 -6.12 -7.92 20.76
CA ARG A 619 -5.99 -7.73 19.29
C ARG A 619 -4.82 -6.83 18.90
N LEU A 620 -3.72 -6.96 19.62
CA LEU A 620 -2.52 -6.13 19.55
C LEU A 620 -1.27 -6.99 19.41
N HIS A 621 -0.15 -6.37 19.09
CA HIS A 621 1.16 -7.01 19.19
C HIS A 621 1.85 -6.57 20.49
N PRO A 622 2.82 -7.35 21.00
CA PRO A 622 3.73 -6.84 22.02
C PRO A 622 4.53 -5.65 21.47
N PRO A 623 4.81 -4.60 22.28
CA PRO A 623 5.62 -3.46 21.87
C PRO A 623 7.00 -3.89 21.36
N THR A 624 7.46 -3.30 20.24
CA THR A 624 8.65 -3.74 19.49
C THR A 624 9.71 -2.68 19.24
#